data_AF-A0A955TE85-F1
#
_entry.id   AF-A0A955TE85-F1
#
_cell.length_a   1.000
_cell.length_b   1.000
_cell.length_c   1.000
_cell.angle_alpha   90.00
_cell.angle_beta   90.00
_cell.angle_gamma   90.00
#
_symmetry.space_group_name_H-M   'P 1'
#
loop_
_entity.id
_entity.type
_entity.pdbx_description
1 polymer ?
#
loop_
_entity_poly.entity_id
_entity_poly.type
_entity_poly.pdbx_seq_one_letter_code
_entity_poly.pdbx_strand_id
1 'polypeptide(L)' 'MLCVMVWGCGEDPRQLFETAQFEEQQHNRAHAQELYERVIQQHPESEFAEKARKRLEAWKTENPEEGT' A
#
# COMPACT_ATOMS: atom_id res chain seq x y z
N MET A 1 5.76 -17.59 28.11
CA MET A 1 6.02 -16.75 26.92
C MET A 1 4.94 -17.06 25.90
N LEU A 2 3.89 -16.24 25.86
CA LEU A 2 2.73 -16.43 24.99
C LEU A 2 3.04 -15.71 23.67
N CYS A 3 3.39 -16.45 22.62
CA CYS A 3 3.54 -15.87 21.29
C CYS A 3 2.16 -15.46 20.78
N VAL A 4 1.95 -14.15 20.68
CA VAL A 4 0.75 -13.55 20.13
C VAL A 4 0.73 -13.82 18.63
N MET A 5 -0.02 -14.81 18.18
CA MET A 5 -0.42 -14.91 16.78
C MET A 5 -1.59 -13.96 16.57
N VAL A 6 -1.31 -12.69 16.31
CA VAL A 6 -2.30 -11.79 15.71
C VAL A 6 -2.43 -12.21 14.24
N TRP A 7 -3.24 -13.23 13.99
CA TRP A 7 -3.89 -13.36 12.69
C TRP A 7 -5.04 -12.35 12.70
N GLY A 8 -4.73 -11.10 12.36
CA GLY A 8 -5.77 -10.23 11.83
C GLY A 8 -6.35 -10.95 10.60
N CYS A 9 -7.68 -10.97 10.44
CA CYS A 9 -8.27 -11.34 9.16
C CYS A 9 -7.55 -10.51 8.09
N GLY A 10 -6.70 -11.15 7.28
CA GLY A 10 -5.92 -10.43 6.27
C GLY A 10 -6.90 -9.76 5.32
N GLU A 11 -6.88 -8.43 5.29
CA GLU A 11 -7.65 -7.67 4.30
C GLU A 11 -7.17 -8.08 2.91
N ASP A 12 -8.09 -8.28 1.97
CA ASP A 12 -7.74 -8.79 0.65
C ASP A 12 -6.81 -7.79 -0.08
N PRO A 13 -5.66 -8.24 -0.62
CA PRO A 13 -4.67 -7.35 -1.23
C PRO A 13 -5.20 -6.59 -2.45
N ARG A 14 -6.19 -7.14 -3.17
CA ARG A 14 -6.84 -6.44 -4.28
C ARG A 14 -7.69 -5.31 -3.74
N GLN A 15 -8.52 -5.55 -2.73
CA GLN A 15 -9.38 -4.52 -2.14
C GLN A 15 -8.57 -3.35 -1.55
N LEU A 16 -7.47 -3.65 -0.84
CA LEU A 16 -6.56 -2.62 -0.34
C LEU A 16 -5.96 -1.80 -1.48
N PHE A 17 -5.49 -2.46 -2.54
CA PHE A 17 -4.91 -1.79 -3.70
C PHE A 17 -5.93 -0.92 -4.47
N GLU A 18 -7.14 -1.43 -4.67
CA GLU A 18 -8.22 -0.68 -5.33
C GLU A 18 -8.65 0.54 -4.50
N THR A 19 -8.69 0.41 -3.18
CA THR A 19 -8.98 1.53 -2.28
C THR A 19 -7.87 2.58 -2.34
N ALA A 20 -6.60 2.17 -2.37
CA ALA A 20 -5.47 3.08 -2.57
C ALA A 20 -5.60 3.87 -3.89
N GLN A 21 -5.97 3.20 -4.99
CA GLN A 21 -6.22 3.87 -6.28
C GLN A 21 -7.41 4.84 -6.23
N PHE A 22 -8.45 4.52 -5.45
CA PHE A 22 -9.58 5.41 -5.27
C PHE A 22 -9.18 6.67 -4.49
N GLU A 23 -8.51 6.52 -3.35
CA GLU A 23 -8.01 7.62 -2.52
C GLU A 23 -7.05 8.53 -3.30
N GLU A 24 -6.17 7.93 -4.11
CA GLU A 24 -5.28 8.67 -4.99
C GLU A 24 -6.06 9.58 -5.97
N GLN A 25 -7.11 9.02 -6.61
CA GLN A 25 -7.96 9.77 -7.54
C GLN A 25 -8.76 10.87 -6.84
N GLN A 26 -9.08 10.71 -5.55
CA GLN A 26 -9.71 11.73 -4.71
C GLN A 26 -8.71 12.78 -4.19
N HIS A 27 -7.47 12.80 -4.69
CA HIS A 27 -6.38 13.64 -4.22
C HIS A 27 -5.97 13.40 -2.75
N ASN A 28 -6.37 12.27 -2.15
CA ASN A 28 -5.96 11.86 -0.81
C ASN A 28 -4.69 11.00 -0.87
N ARG A 29 -3.59 11.61 -1.34
CA ARG A 29 -2.34 10.89 -1.60
C ARG A 29 -1.72 10.26 -0.35
N ALA A 30 -1.83 10.92 0.81
CA ALA A 30 -1.29 10.38 2.05
C ALA A 30 -1.95 9.04 2.42
N HIS A 31 -3.29 8.98 2.37
CA HIS A 31 -4.00 7.74 2.67
C HIS A 31 -3.78 6.67 1.60
N ALA A 32 -3.70 7.07 0.33
CA ALA A 32 -3.36 6.15 -0.76
C ALA A 32 -1.98 5.51 -0.55
N GLN A 33 -0.98 6.29 -0.12
CA GLN A 33 0.35 5.76 0.22
C GLN A 33 0.31 4.76 1.36
N GLU A 34 -0.37 5.08 2.47
CA GLU A 34 -0.53 4.17 3.60
C GLU A 34 -1.14 2.83 3.18
N LEU A 35 -2.17 2.86 2.33
CA LEU A 35 -2.82 1.66 1.81
C LEU A 35 -1.88 0.85 0.90
N TYR A 36 -1.12 1.49 0.00
CA TYR A 36 -0.12 0.79 -0.82
C TYR A 36 0.98 0.13 0.03
N GLU A 37 1.49 0.84 1.04
CA GLU A 37 2.46 0.30 2.00
C GLU A 37 1.88 -0.89 2.77
N ARG A 38 0.59 -0.82 3.13
CA ARG A 38 -0.10 -1.93 3.78
C ARG A 38 -0.22 -3.16 2.90
N VAL A 39 -0.53 -3.01 1.61
CA VAL A 39 -0.50 -4.13 0.64
C VAL A 39 0.87 -4.80 0.64
N ILE A 40 1.94 -3.99 0.61
CA ILE A 40 3.32 -4.48 0.59
C ILE A 40 3.70 -5.22 1.88
N GLN A 41 3.31 -4.68 3.03
CA GLN A 41 3.66 -5.25 4.34
C GLN A 41 2.88 -6.53 4.65
N GLN A 42 1.59 -6.57 4.30
CA GLN A 42 0.72 -7.69 4.66
C GLN A 42 0.72 -8.80 3.61
N HIS A 43 0.94 -8.46 2.33
CA HIS A 43 0.87 -9.40 1.22
C HIS A 43 2.10 -9.29 0.30
N PRO A 44 3.34 -9.39 0.82
CA PRO A 44 4.56 -9.06 0.10
C PRO A 44 4.80 -9.88 -1.17
N GLU A 45 4.22 -11.09 -1.26
CA GLU A 45 4.35 -12.01 -2.40
C GLU A 45 3.18 -11.88 -3.40
N SER A 46 2.20 -11.02 -3.14
CA SER A 46 1.05 -10.85 -4.03
C SER A 46 1.40 -10.01 -5.26
N GLU A 47 0.69 -10.24 -6.37
CA GLU A 47 0.80 -9.38 -7.55
C GLU A 47 0.47 -7.90 -7.25
N PHE A 48 -0.36 -7.65 -6.22
CA PHE A 48 -0.76 -6.30 -5.81
C PHE A 48 0.34 -5.60 -5.03
N ALA A 49 1.17 -6.31 -4.26
CA ALA A 49 2.35 -5.71 -3.63
C ALA A 49 3.35 -5.22 -4.69
N GLU A 50 3.58 -5.99 -5.75
CA GLU A 50 4.44 -5.55 -6.85
C GLU A 50 3.87 -4.32 -7.58
N LYS A 51 2.56 -4.28 -7.81
CA LYS A 51 1.89 -3.09 -8.38
C LYS A 51 2.00 -1.88 -7.45
N ALA A 52 1.82 -2.08 -6.15
CA ALA A 52 1.92 -1.03 -5.13
C ALA A 52 3.34 -0.43 -5.10
N ARG A 53 4.40 -1.27 -5.08
CA ARG A 53 5.80 -0.81 -5.13
C ARG A 53 6.05 0.08 -6.35
N LYS A 54 5.62 -0.37 -7.53
CA LYS A 54 5.78 0.37 -8.79
C LYS A 54 5.07 1.72 -8.75
N ARG A 55 3.84 1.77 -8.19
CA ARG A 55 3.11 3.04 -8.06
C ARG A 55 3.82 4.03 -7.13
N LEU A 56 4.30 3.55 -5.98
CA LEU A 56 5.07 4.34 -5.01
C LEU A 56 6.37 4.86 -5.62
N GLU A 57 7.07 4.06 -6.42
CA GLU A 57 8.29 4.47 -7.14
C GLU A 57 7.99 5.55 -8.18
N ALA A 58 6.90 5.39 -8.95
CA ALA A 58 6.46 6.40 -9.91
C ALA A 58 6.15 7.75 -9.23
N TRP A 59 5.53 7.74 -8.04
CA TRP A 59 5.26 8.97 -7.28
C TRP A 59 6.52 9.73 -6.89
N LYS A 60 7.59 9.04 -6.48
CA LYS A 60 8.86 9.70 -6.15
C LYS A 60 9.47 10.40 -7.36
N THR A 61 9.26 9.84 -8.55
CA THR A 61 9.70 10.44 -9.81
C THR A 61 8.84 11.64 -10.20
N GLU A 62 7.54 11.58 -9.92
CA GLU A 62 6.57 12.67 -10.16
C GLU A 62 6.69 13.82 -9.15
N ASN A 63 7.12 13.54 -7.91
CA ASN A 63 7.16 14.49 -6.79
C ASN A 63 8.49 14.34 -6.02
N PRO A 64 9.60 14.82 -6.59
CA PRO A 64 10.93 14.63 -6.00
C PRO A 64 11.11 15.30 -4.63
N GLU A 65 10.27 16.29 -4.29
CA GLU A 65 10.34 17.08 -3.06
C GLU A 65 9.74 16.37 -1.84
N GLU A 66 8.95 15.30 -2.01
CA GLU A 66 8.30 14.55 -0.91
C GLU A 66 9.09 13.30 -0.48
N GLY A 67 10.27 13.05 -1.07
CA GLY A 67 11.06 11.84 -0.91
C GLY A 67 12.24 11.91 0.08
N THR A 68 12.36 12.98 0.87
CA THR A 68 13.44 13.18 1.87
C THR A 68 13.02 12.85 3.29
#